data_AF-A0A2T0S8W3-F1
#
_entry.id   AF-A0A2T0S8W3-F1
#
_cell.length_a   1.000
_cell.length_b   1.000
_cell.length_c   1.000
_cell.angle_alpha   90.00
_cell.angle_beta   90.00
_cell.angle_gamma   90.00
#
_symmetry.space_group_name_H-M   'P 1'
#
loop_
_entity.id
_entity.type
_entity.pdbx_description
1 polymer ?
#
loop_
_entity_poly.entity_id
_entity_poly.type
_entity_poly.pdbx_seq_one_letter_code
_entity_poly.pdbx_strand_id
1 'polypeptide(L)'
;MTKQQALEERAKSYQRKINVANGRIKTARRLVEKNETKLKEILAELDQPQPIKVSDHALVRYMERGLEIDLDTIRQQIVPQLLTQLVHQAGGNGEFTIEGVKYVVRNYCLVTYMIANE
;
A
#
# COMPACT_ATOMS: atom_id res chain seq x y z
N MET A 1 58.49 -3.17 -44.12
CA MET A 1 57.07 -2.75 -44.05
C MET A 1 56.95 -1.45 -44.82
N THR A 2 56.11 -1.38 -45.86
CA THR A 2 55.97 -0.17 -46.68
C THR A 2 55.13 0.89 -45.97
N LYS A 3 55.31 2.17 -46.29
CA LYS A 3 54.51 3.28 -45.74
C LYS A 3 53.00 3.05 -45.93
N GLN A 4 52.63 2.44 -47.04
CA GLN A 4 51.25 2.09 -47.37
C GLN A 4 50.68 1.02 -46.42
N GLN A 5 51.44 -0.04 -46.13
CA GLN A 5 51.05 -1.07 -45.15
C GLN A 5 50.86 -0.47 -43.74
N ALA A 6 51.72 0.47 -43.33
CA ALA A 6 51.58 1.13 -42.03
C ALA A 6 50.33 2.04 -41.93
N LEU A 7 49.94 2.68 -43.03
CA LEU A 7 48.72 3.49 -43.09
C LEU A 7 47.46 2.62 -43.06
N GLU A 8 47.46 1.48 -43.77
CA GLU A 8 46.36 0.52 -43.76
C GLU A 8 46.11 -0.08 -42.36
N GLU A 9 47.17 -0.45 -41.65
CA GLU A 9 47.05 -0.95 -40.27
C GLU A 9 46.52 0.13 -39.31
N ARG A 10 46.91 1.39 -39.50
CA ARG A 10 46.34 2.52 -38.74
C ARG A 10 44.86 2.71 -39.06
N ALA A 11 44.46 2.67 -40.33
CA ALA A 11 43.06 2.79 -40.74
C ALA A 11 42.20 1.66 -40.13
N LYS A 12 42.67 0.41 -40.17
CA LYS A 12 42.00 -0.72 -39.49
C LYS A 12 41.87 -0.49 -38.00
N SER A 13 42.91 0.01 -37.34
CA SER A 13 42.89 0.34 -35.91
C SER A 13 41.83 1.39 -35.58
N TYR A 14 41.76 2.47 -36.36
CA TYR A 14 40.72 3.50 -36.19
C TYR A 14 39.32 2.96 -36.47
N GLN A 15 39.14 2.13 -37.50
CA GLN A 15 37.86 1.50 -37.80
C GLN A 15 37.36 0.63 -36.63
N ARG A 16 38.25 -0.14 -36.00
CA ARG A 16 37.91 -0.91 -34.79
C ARG A 16 37.46 -0.01 -33.64
N LYS A 17 38.17 1.10 -33.41
CA LYS A 17 37.80 2.09 -32.36
C LYS A 17 36.42 2.71 -32.63
N ILE A 18 36.12 3.06 -33.87
CA ILE A 18 34.81 3.58 -34.28
C ILE A 18 33.72 2.54 -34.04
N ASN A 19 33.95 1.28 -34.41
CA ASN A 19 32.96 0.21 -34.20
C ASN A 19 32.65 0.00 -32.72
N VAL A 20 33.68 0.04 -31.85
CA VAL A 20 33.49 -0.04 -30.39
C VAL A 20 32.72 1.17 -29.87
N ALA A 21 33.07 2.38 -30.30
CA ALA A 21 32.37 3.60 -29.90
C ALA A 21 30.89 3.58 -30.32
N ASN A 22 30.60 3.14 -31.54
CA ASN A 22 29.24 2.99 -32.04
C ASN A 22 28.44 1.95 -31.24
N GLY A 23 29.06 0.84 -30.85
CA GLY A 23 28.45 -0.14 -29.96
C GLY A 23 28.05 0.47 -28.61
N ARG A 24 28.92 1.29 -28.01
CA ARG A 24 28.64 2.00 -26.76
C ARG A 24 27.50 3.01 -26.91
N ILE A 25 27.51 3.81 -27.98
CA ILE A 25 26.45 4.77 -28.27
C ILE A 25 25.10 4.07 -28.44
N LYS A 26 25.06 2.94 -29.15
CA LYS A 26 23.84 2.14 -29.32
C LYS A 26 23.28 1.65 -28.00
N THR A 27 24.13 1.15 -27.11
CA THR A 27 23.72 0.71 -25.77
C THR A 27 23.24 1.88 -24.92
N ALA A 28 23.96 3.01 -24.93
CA ALA A 28 23.56 4.21 -24.20
C ALA A 28 22.18 4.73 -24.68
N ARG A 29 21.95 4.76 -26.00
CA ARG A 29 20.65 5.16 -26.58
C ARG A 29 19.51 4.27 -26.09
N ARG A 30 19.69 2.95 -26.08
CA ARG A 30 18.68 2.01 -25.55
C ARG A 30 18.39 2.24 -24.07
N LEU A 31 19.41 2.57 -23.28
CA LEU A 31 19.22 2.85 -21.86
C LEU A 31 18.43 4.15 -21.65
N VAL A 32 18.74 5.20 -22.43
CA VAL A 32 17.99 6.47 -22.41
C VAL A 32 16.52 6.21 -22.76
N GLU A 33 16.26 5.52 -23.87
CA GLU A 33 14.90 5.19 -24.31
C GLU A 33 14.12 4.41 -23.22
N LYS A 34 14.75 3.41 -22.60
CA LYS A 34 14.14 2.66 -21.48
C LYS A 34 13.83 3.57 -20.29
N ASN A 35 14.71 4.50 -19.97
CA ASN A 35 14.53 5.42 -18.85
C ASN A 35 13.44 6.46 -19.15
N GLU A 36 13.33 6.94 -20.38
CA GLU A 36 12.26 7.84 -20.81
C GLU A 36 10.89 7.19 -20.70
N THR A 37 10.76 5.92 -21.11
CA THR A 37 9.51 5.16 -20.95
C THR A 37 9.13 5.03 -19.47
N LYS A 38 10.07 4.63 -18.61
CA LYS A 38 9.83 4.54 -17.17
C LYS A 38 9.47 5.88 -16.54
N LEU A 39 10.12 6.97 -16.97
CA LEU A 39 9.81 8.30 -16.48
C LEU A 39 8.37 8.69 -16.84
N LYS A 40 7.92 8.39 -18.06
CA LYS A 40 6.53 8.61 -18.47
C LYS A 40 5.54 7.80 -17.64
N GLU A 41 5.85 6.54 -17.34
CA GLU A 41 5.02 5.68 -16.47
C GLU A 41 4.89 6.29 -15.07
N ILE A 42 6.01 6.68 -14.44
CA ILE A 42 6.02 7.30 -13.11
C ILE A 42 5.23 8.62 -13.11
N LEU A 43 5.42 9.46 -14.14
CA LEU A 43 4.67 10.71 -14.26
C LEU A 43 3.17 10.46 -14.40
N ALA A 44 2.77 9.42 -15.15
CA ALA A 44 1.37 9.03 -15.26
C ALA A 44 0.79 8.53 -13.92
N GLU A 45 1.57 7.83 -13.11
CA GLU A 45 1.17 7.42 -11.75
C GLU A 45 1.03 8.61 -10.80
N LEU A 46 1.92 9.60 -10.90
CA LEU A 46 1.86 10.83 -10.08
C LEU A 46 0.67 11.72 -10.44
N ASP A 47 0.25 11.71 -11.71
CA ASP A 47 -0.89 12.49 -12.20
C ASP A 47 -2.24 11.84 -11.87
N GLN A 48 -2.24 10.61 -11.33
CA GLN A 48 -3.49 10.02 -10.85
C GLN A 48 -3.94 10.72 -9.58
N PRO A 49 -5.18 11.25 -9.53
CA PRO A 49 -5.72 11.84 -8.31
C PRO A 49 -5.69 10.78 -7.22
N GLN A 50 -4.92 11.05 -6.17
CA GLN A 50 -4.87 10.18 -5.01
C GLN A 50 -6.29 10.06 -4.44
N PRO A 51 -6.81 8.85 -4.21
CA PRO A 51 -8.13 8.69 -3.65
C PRO A 51 -8.18 9.35 -2.27
N ILE A 52 -9.23 10.13 -2.02
CA ILE A 52 -9.45 10.73 -0.71
C ILE A 52 -9.72 9.60 0.27
N LYS A 53 -8.86 9.47 1.29
CA LYS A 53 -9.07 8.53 2.39
C LYS A 53 -10.10 9.11 3.35
N VAL A 54 -11.12 8.33 3.66
CA VAL A 54 -12.10 8.64 4.71
C VAL A 54 -11.59 8.04 6.01
N SER A 55 -11.47 8.85 7.07
CA SER A 55 -11.09 8.36 8.40
C SER A 55 -12.26 7.66 9.08
N ASP A 56 -11.99 6.76 10.02
CA ASP A 56 -13.04 6.12 10.83
C ASP A 56 -13.91 7.16 11.55
N HIS A 57 -13.33 8.29 11.98
CA HIS A 57 -14.09 9.39 12.56
C HIS A 57 -15.08 10.01 11.57
N ALA A 58 -14.64 10.25 10.32
CA ALA A 58 -15.52 10.78 9.28
C ALA A 58 -16.63 9.79 8.91
N LEU A 59 -16.32 8.49 8.89
CA LEU A 59 -17.30 7.43 8.67
C LEU A 59 -18.37 7.41 9.79
N VAL A 60 -17.95 7.44 11.06
CA VAL A 60 -18.83 7.51 12.22
C VAL A 60 -19.75 8.73 12.15
N ARG A 61 -19.20 9.91 11.81
CA ARG A 61 -20.00 11.13 11.65
C ARG A 61 -21.00 11.07 10.51
N TYR A 62 -20.62 10.45 9.39
CA TYR A 62 -21.53 10.23 8.28
C TYR A 62 -22.68 9.29 8.67
N MET A 63 -22.42 8.23 9.43
CA MET A 63 -23.47 7.36 9.97
C MET A 63 -24.42 8.12 10.90
N GLU A 64 -23.90 8.87 11.87
CA GLU A 64 -24.73 9.63 12.84
C GLU A 64 -25.55 10.73 12.17
N ARG A 65 -24.93 11.54 11.31
CA ARG A 65 -25.55 12.78 10.79
C ARG A 65 -26.13 12.63 9.38
N GLY A 66 -25.49 11.82 8.55
CA GLY A 66 -25.90 11.63 7.16
C GLY A 66 -26.95 10.54 7.01
N LEU A 67 -26.85 9.47 7.81
CA LEU A 67 -27.79 8.34 7.80
C LEU A 67 -28.75 8.34 9.00
N GLU A 68 -28.64 9.32 9.90
CA GLU A 68 -29.46 9.42 11.13
C GLU A 68 -29.42 8.14 12.00
N ILE A 69 -28.30 7.42 11.96
CA ILE A 69 -28.11 6.22 12.77
C ILE A 69 -27.77 6.63 14.20
N ASP A 70 -28.60 6.21 15.15
CA ASP A 70 -28.35 6.39 16.58
C ASP A 70 -27.28 5.39 17.07
N LEU A 71 -26.03 5.83 17.05
CA LEU A 71 -24.91 5.02 17.53
C LEU A 71 -24.92 4.83 19.05
N ASP A 72 -25.55 5.70 19.84
CA ASP A 72 -25.66 5.51 21.30
C ASP A 72 -26.58 4.33 21.62
N THR A 73 -27.72 4.23 20.94
CA THR A 73 -28.60 3.07 21.04
C THR A 73 -27.88 1.79 20.62
N ILE A 74 -27.12 1.81 19.51
CA ILE A 74 -26.34 0.64 19.07
C ILE A 74 -25.29 0.23 20.12
N ARG A 75 -24.58 1.20 20.73
CA ARG A 75 -23.61 0.89 21.81
C ARG A 75 -24.27 0.17 22.97
N GLN A 76 -25.49 0.56 23.35
CA GLN A 76 -26.23 -0.10 24.42
C GLN A 76 -26.67 -1.53 24.05
N GLN A 77 -27.02 -1.76 22.78
CA GLN A 77 -27.37 -3.10 22.29
C GLN A 77 -26.15 -4.03 22.22
N ILE A 78 -24.98 -3.49 21.86
CA ILE A 78 -23.74 -4.26 21.76
C ILE A 78 -23.22 -4.71 23.14
N VAL A 79 -23.55 -3.99 24.22
CA VAL A 79 -23.06 -4.31 25.57
C VAL A 79 -24.23 -4.83 26.43
N PRO A 80 -24.56 -6.13 26.36
CA PRO A 80 -25.59 -6.70 27.22
C PRO A 80 -25.17 -6.63 28.69
N GLN A 81 -26.15 -6.47 29.60
CA GLN A 81 -25.89 -6.33 31.04
C GLN A 81 -25.04 -7.47 31.61
N LEU A 82 -25.24 -8.70 31.11
CA LEU A 82 -24.44 -9.86 31.48
C LEU A 82 -22.95 -9.67 31.14
N LEU A 83 -22.62 -9.08 29.98
CA LEU A 83 -21.24 -8.79 29.59
C LEU A 83 -20.60 -7.82 30.59
N THR A 84 -21.31 -6.76 30.96
CA THR A 84 -20.81 -5.77 31.94
C THR A 84 -20.45 -6.45 33.27
N GLN A 85 -21.32 -7.33 33.77
CA GLN A 85 -21.05 -8.07 35.02
C GLN A 85 -19.80 -8.96 34.91
N LEU A 86 -19.70 -9.74 33.82
CA LEU A 86 -18.56 -10.63 33.60
C LEU A 86 -17.24 -9.86 33.45
N VAL A 87 -17.26 -8.73 32.76
CA VAL A 87 -16.10 -7.84 32.60
C VAL A 87 -15.62 -7.28 33.94
N HIS A 88 -16.54 -6.84 34.81
CA HIS A 88 -16.19 -6.37 36.15
C HIS A 88 -15.60 -7.48 37.01
N GLN A 89 -16.16 -8.68 36.97
CA GLN A 89 -15.64 -9.85 37.70
C GLN A 89 -14.24 -10.25 37.21
N ALA A 90 -13.98 -10.13 35.91
CA ALA A 90 -12.69 -10.44 35.29
C ALA A 90 -11.65 -9.29 35.38
N GLY A 91 -11.96 -8.19 36.09
CA GLY A 91 -11.03 -7.07 36.25
C GLY A 91 -10.78 -6.28 34.97
N GLY A 92 -11.78 -6.17 34.10
CA GLY A 92 -11.74 -5.33 32.89
C GLY A 92 -11.07 -5.97 31.67
N ASN A 93 -10.66 -7.24 31.74
CA ASN A 93 -9.99 -7.93 30.65
C ASN A 93 -10.55 -9.35 30.49
N GLY A 94 -10.81 -9.79 29.26
CA GLY A 94 -11.24 -11.17 29.02
C GLY A 94 -11.81 -11.40 27.63
N GLU A 95 -12.17 -12.65 27.38
CA GLU A 95 -12.95 -13.08 26.23
C GLU A 95 -14.21 -13.77 26.75
N PHE A 96 -15.37 -13.37 26.24
CA PHE A 96 -16.67 -13.82 26.73
C PHE A 96 -17.52 -14.24 25.54
N THR A 97 -18.20 -15.38 25.66
CA THR A 97 -19.16 -15.83 24.66
C THR A 97 -20.55 -15.80 25.29
N ILE A 98 -21.45 -14.99 24.73
CA ILE A 98 -22.82 -14.82 25.21
C ILE A 98 -23.74 -14.92 24.00
N GLU A 99 -24.70 -15.86 24.05
CA GLU A 99 -25.73 -16.02 23.01
C GLU A 99 -25.16 -16.12 21.59
N GLY A 100 -24.10 -16.91 21.40
CA GLY A 100 -23.46 -17.08 20.10
C GLY A 100 -22.64 -15.87 19.64
N VAL A 101 -22.38 -14.88 20.50
CA VAL A 101 -21.51 -13.75 20.19
C VAL A 101 -20.28 -13.78 21.08
N LYS A 102 -19.11 -13.66 20.46
CA LYS A 102 -17.81 -13.53 21.13
C LYS A 102 -17.43 -12.06 21.28
N TYR A 103 -17.12 -11.68 22.52
CA TYR A 103 -16.69 -10.36 22.94
C TYR A 103 -15.26 -10.42 23.44
N VAL A 104 -14.39 -9.51 22.97
CA VAL A 104 -13.03 -9.35 23.52
C VAL A 104 -12.93 -7.99 24.18
N VAL A 105 -12.61 -7.99 25.47
CA VAL A 105 -12.52 -6.78 26.29
C VAL A 105 -11.11 -6.64 26.82
N ARG A 106 -10.58 -5.41 26.74
CA ARG A 106 -9.26 -5.01 27.25
C ARG A 106 -9.40 -3.68 27.97
N ASN A 107 -8.94 -3.60 29.22
CA ASN A 107 -9.02 -2.41 30.07
C ASN A 107 -10.41 -1.75 30.08
N TYR A 108 -11.47 -2.53 30.28
CA TYR A 108 -12.88 -2.10 30.25
C TYR A 108 -13.36 -1.58 28.89
N CYS A 109 -12.60 -1.79 27.81
CA CYS A 109 -12.97 -1.42 26.45
C CYS A 109 -13.27 -2.66 25.62
N LEU A 110 -14.45 -2.71 25.00
CA LEU A 110 -14.78 -3.73 24.01
C LEU A 110 -14.01 -3.45 22.72
N VAL A 111 -13.05 -4.32 22.40
CA VAL A 111 -12.18 -4.18 21.22
C VAL A 111 -12.59 -5.09 20.08
N THR A 112 -13.41 -6.10 20.34
CA THR A 112 -13.88 -7.02 19.30
C THR A 112 -15.27 -7.53 19.63
N TYR A 113 -16.15 -7.50 18.63
CA TYR A 113 -17.48 -8.10 18.61
C TYR A 113 -17.54 -9.04 17.41
N MET A 114 -17.79 -10.33 17.62
CA MET A 114 -17.88 -11.32 16.55
C MET A 114 -19.09 -12.22 16.78
N ILE A 115 -19.93 -12.36 15.76
CA ILE A 115 -20.98 -13.38 15.77
C ILE A 115 -20.30 -14.73 15.49
N ALA A 116 -20.38 -15.65 16.44
CA ALA A 116 -19.95 -17.03 16.23
C ALA A 116 -21.00 -17.70 15.36
N ASN A 117 -20.72 -17.79 14.06
CA ASN A 117 -21.52 -18.59 13.15
C ASN A 117 -21.35 -20.07 13.55
N GLU A 118 -22.45 -20.79 13.74
CA GLU A 118 -22.49 -22.25 13.76
C GLU A 118 -22.09 -22.82 12.39
#